data_AF-A0A520DYJ7-F1
#
_entry.id   AF-A0A520DYJ7-F1
#
_cell.length_a   1.000
_cell.length_b   1.000
_cell.length_c   1.000
_cell.angle_alpha   90.00
_cell.angle_beta   90.00
_cell.angle_gamma   90.00
#
_symmetry.space_group_name_H-M   'P 1'
#
loop_
_entity.id
_entity.type
_entity.pdbx_description
1 polymer ?
#
loop_
_entity_poly.entity_id
_entity_poly.type
_entity_poly.pdbx_seq_one_letter_code
_entity_poly.pdbx_strand_id
1 'polypeptide(L)'
;LVAIPAIMLSIVGLLFALHPWVAYVFLAASLVYYAQLRSMAFFVTMALGTVALVAAVHALGTRVLPISAAVFVVAWIFQFIGHKIEGRKPSFFEDIQYLWVGPLFVLSRIFQRLGLRW
;
A
#
# COMPACT_ATOMS: atom_id res chain seq x y z
N LEU A 1 5.80 9.76 2.51
CA LEU A 1 6.34 8.42 2.85
C LEU A 1 5.44 7.67 3.80
N VAL A 2 5.06 8.24 4.96
CA VAL A 2 4.23 7.55 5.97
C VAL A 2 2.77 7.33 5.51
N ALA A 3 2.23 8.20 4.66
CA ALA A 3 0.87 8.07 4.15
C ALA A 3 0.64 6.80 3.30
N ILE A 4 1.64 6.35 2.54
CA ILE A 4 1.48 5.24 1.59
C ILE A 4 1.23 3.89 2.31
N PRO A 5 2.02 3.49 3.34
CA PRO A 5 1.69 2.32 4.14
C PRO A 5 0.33 2.40 4.82
N ALA A 6 -0.06 3.58 5.33
CA ALA A 6 -1.37 3.77 5.96
C ALA A 6 -2.52 3.61 4.95
N ILE A 7 -2.35 4.13 3.73
CA ILE A 7 -3.31 3.97 2.63
C ILE A 7 -3.42 2.50 2.25
N MET A 8 -2.30 1.78 2.11
CA MET A 8 -2.32 0.34 1.82
C MET A 8 -3.04 -0.47 2.90
N LEU A 9 -2.78 -0.19 4.18
CA LEU A 9 -3.50 -0.81 5.30
C LEU A 9 -5.00 -0.55 5.19
N SER A 10 -5.39 0.71 4.96
CA SER A 10 -6.79 1.10 4.88
C SER A 10 -7.51 0.46 3.69
N ILE A 11 -6.89 0.41 2.51
CA ILE A 11 -7.47 -0.20 1.31
C ILE A 11 -7.64 -1.69 1.52
N VAL A 12 -6.60 -2.39 1.96
CA VAL A 12 -6.66 -3.84 2.18
C VAL A 12 -7.67 -4.18 3.28
N GLY A 13 -7.73 -3.39 4.36
CA GLY A 13 -8.72 -3.58 5.42
C GLY A 13 -10.16 -3.32 4.96
N LEU A 14 -10.40 -2.31 4.11
CA LEU A 14 -11.71 -2.06 3.50
C LEU A 14 -12.13 -3.19 2.53
N LEU A 15 -11.20 -3.66 1.69
CA LEU A 15 -11.44 -4.82 0.81
C LEU A 15 -11.71 -6.09 1.63
N PHE A 16 -11.00 -6.27 2.74
CA PHE A 16 -11.19 -7.41 3.64
C PHE A 16 -12.55 -7.38 4.32
N ALA A 17 -12.98 -6.19 4.77
CA ALA A 17 -14.30 -5.97 5.36
C ALA A 17 -15.45 -6.20 4.35
N LEU A 18 -15.22 -5.90 3.07
CA LEU A 18 -16.15 -6.26 1.99
C LEU A 18 -16.20 -7.77 1.80
N HIS A 19 -15.05 -8.39 1.53
CA HIS A 19 -14.89 -9.84 1.45
C HIS A 19 -13.39 -10.22 1.52
N PRO A 20 -12.95 -11.11 2.43
CA PRO A 20 -11.53 -11.47 2.59
C PRO A 20 -10.81 -11.89 1.29
N TRP A 21 -11.47 -12.72 0.45
CA TRP A 21 -10.92 -13.11 -0.85
C TRP A 21 -10.59 -11.94 -1.78
N VAL A 22 -11.34 -10.84 -1.75
CA VAL A 22 -11.04 -9.67 -2.58
C VAL A 22 -9.71 -9.03 -2.16
N ALA A 23 -9.47 -8.91 -0.85
CA ALA A 23 -8.20 -8.45 -0.32
C ALA A 23 -7.04 -9.38 -0.69
N TYR A 24 -7.25 -10.71 -0.59
CA TYR A 24 -6.22 -11.68 -0.94
C TYR A 24 -5.86 -11.68 -2.43
N VAL A 25 -6.85 -11.58 -3.31
CA VAL A 25 -6.62 -11.47 -4.75
C VAL A 25 -5.87 -10.18 -5.07
N PHE A 26 -6.25 -9.05 -4.46
CA PHE A 26 -5.55 -7.78 -4.64
C PHE A 26 -4.08 -7.86 -4.20
N LEU A 27 -3.80 -8.47 -3.05
CA LEU A 27 -2.44 -8.69 -2.55
C LEU A 27 -1.65 -9.66 -3.42
N ALA A 28 -2.27 -10.75 -3.87
CA ALA A 28 -1.63 -11.71 -4.79
C ALA A 28 -1.25 -11.03 -6.11
N ALA A 29 -2.14 -10.21 -6.67
CA ALA A 29 -1.86 -9.43 -7.87
C ALA A 29 -0.69 -8.44 -7.65
N SER A 30 -0.63 -7.80 -6.48
CA SER A 30 0.53 -6.98 -6.08
C SER A 30 1.81 -7.81 -6.07
N LEU A 31 1.82 -9.02 -5.52
CA LEU A 31 3.02 -9.87 -5.49
C LEU A 31 3.44 -10.30 -6.90
N VAL A 32 2.49 -10.58 -7.80
CA VAL A 32 2.78 -10.85 -9.21
C VAL A 32 3.43 -9.63 -9.87
N TYR A 33 2.89 -8.43 -9.67
CA TYR A 33 3.49 -7.18 -10.17
C TYR A 33 4.94 -7.03 -9.69
N TYR A 34 5.20 -7.25 -8.40
CA TYR A 34 6.56 -7.15 -7.85
C TYR A 34 7.51 -8.26 -8.31
N ALA A 35 6.99 -9.46 -8.58
CA ALA A 35 7.79 -10.53 -9.19
C ALA A 35 8.21 -10.18 -10.63
N GLN A 36 7.35 -9.48 -11.38
CA GLN A 36 7.63 -9.04 -12.74
C GLN A 36 8.72 -7.94 -12.83
N LEU A 37 8.99 -7.21 -11.74
CA LEU A 37 10.06 -6.22 -11.68
C LEU A 37 11.47 -6.83 -11.73
N ARG A 38 11.60 -8.17 -11.67
CA ARG A 38 12.87 -8.94 -11.70
C ARG A 38 13.89 -8.55 -10.62
N SER A 39 13.47 -7.80 -9.60
CA SER A 39 14.29 -7.45 -8.43
C SER A 39 13.85 -8.27 -7.21
N MET A 40 14.72 -9.16 -6.74
CA MET A 40 14.43 -9.99 -5.56
C MET A 40 14.27 -9.15 -4.29
N ALA A 41 15.03 -8.06 -4.15
CA ALA A 41 14.94 -7.20 -2.97
C ALA A 41 13.54 -6.58 -2.84
N PHE A 42 12.99 -6.06 -3.94
CA PHE A 42 11.63 -5.51 -3.94
C PHE A 42 10.57 -6.59 -3.71
N PHE A 43 10.70 -7.74 -4.36
CA PHE A 43 9.75 -8.84 -4.19
C PHE A 43 9.70 -9.35 -2.74
N VAL A 44 10.86 -9.67 -2.15
CA VAL A 44 10.94 -10.18 -0.78
C VAL A 44 10.42 -9.15 0.21
N THR A 45 10.79 -7.88 0.06
CA THR A 45 10.34 -6.83 0.97
C THR A 45 8.82 -6.62 0.89
N MET A 46 8.25 -6.69 -0.31
CA MET A 46 6.79 -6.63 -0.46
C MET A 46 6.08 -7.88 0.05
N ALA A 47 6.67 -9.07 -0.11
CA ALA A 47 6.12 -10.30 0.45
C ALA A 47 6.06 -10.23 1.99
N LEU A 48 7.16 -9.80 2.63
CA LEU A 48 7.19 -9.58 4.08
C LEU A 48 6.21 -8.48 4.52
N GLY A 49 6.17 -7.37 3.79
CA GLY A 49 5.21 -6.30 4.02
C GLY A 49 3.75 -6.77 3.90
N THR A 50 3.46 -7.65 2.93
CA THR A 50 2.14 -8.24 2.71
C THR A 50 1.73 -9.14 3.88
N VAL A 51 2.64 -9.99 4.36
CA VAL A 51 2.40 -10.83 5.54
C VAL A 51 2.10 -9.96 6.77
N ALA A 52 2.91 -8.92 7.01
CA ALA A 52 2.68 -7.99 8.12
C ALA A 52 1.34 -7.25 7.99
N LEU A 53 0.98 -6.84 6.77
CA LEU A 53 -0.28 -6.15 6.49
C LEU A 53 -1.49 -7.03 6.74
N VAL A 54 -1.46 -8.28 6.26
CA VAL A 54 -2.52 -9.27 6.49
C VAL A 54 -2.65 -9.56 7.98
N ALA A 55 -1.53 -9.76 8.69
CA ALA A 55 -1.55 -9.95 10.13
C ALA A 55 -2.16 -8.76 10.87
N ALA A 56 -1.82 -7.53 10.48
CA ALA A 56 -2.40 -6.31 11.04
C ALA A 56 -3.92 -6.24 10.79
N VAL A 57 -4.38 -6.51 9.57
CA VAL A 57 -5.81 -6.51 9.22
C VAL A 57 -6.59 -7.53 10.03
N HIS A 58 -6.08 -8.76 10.16
CA HIS A 58 -6.69 -9.79 11.02
C HIS A 58 -6.70 -9.39 12.49
N ALA A 59 -5.63 -8.78 12.98
CA ALA A 59 -5.53 -8.32 14.38
C ALA A 59 -6.56 -7.22 14.74
N LEU A 60 -7.07 -6.47 13.76
CA LEU A 60 -8.15 -5.49 13.99
C LEU A 60 -9.49 -6.16 14.31
N GLY A 61 -9.69 -7.43 13.93
CA GLY A 61 -10.92 -8.19 14.19
C GLY A 61 -12.17 -7.44 13.71
N THR A 62 -13.19 -7.33 14.58
CA THR A 62 -14.44 -6.62 14.28
C THR A 62 -14.27 -5.12 14.04
N ARG A 63 -13.13 -4.54 14.42
CA ARG A 63 -12.81 -3.12 14.22
C ARG A 63 -12.15 -2.84 12.87
N VAL A 64 -11.93 -3.86 12.03
CA VAL A 64 -11.28 -3.70 10.72
C VAL A 64 -11.97 -2.64 9.88
N LEU A 65 -13.31 -2.65 9.79
CA LEU A 65 -14.07 -1.69 9.00
C LEU A 65 -13.94 -0.25 9.54
N PRO A 66 -14.31 0.07 10.80
CA PRO A 66 -14.25 1.45 11.29
C PRO A 66 -12.82 2.02 11.32
N ILE A 67 -11.82 1.22 11.68
CA ILE A 67 -10.42 1.68 11.70
C ILE A 67 -9.92 1.90 10.28
N SER A 68 -10.16 0.97 9.35
CA SER A 68 -9.70 1.13 7.97
C SER A 68 -10.40 2.30 7.29
N ALA A 69 -11.70 2.52 7.52
CA ALA A 69 -12.42 3.68 7.01
C ALA A 69 -11.85 5.00 7.56
N ALA A 70 -11.59 5.09 8.87
CA ALA A 70 -11.00 6.28 9.47
C ALA A 70 -9.60 6.58 8.90
N VAL A 71 -8.74 5.56 8.84
CA VAL A 71 -7.38 5.69 8.27
C VAL A 71 -7.45 6.07 6.79
N PHE A 72 -8.39 5.50 6.03
CA PHE A 72 -8.59 5.82 4.61
C PHE A 72 -8.88 7.32 4.44
N VAL A 73 -9.89 7.84 5.14
CA VAL A 73 -10.26 9.26 5.04
C VAL A 73 -9.09 10.17 5.43
N VAL A 74 -8.47 9.91 6.58
CA VAL A 74 -7.37 10.75 7.09
C VAL A 74 -6.17 10.72 6.16
N ALA A 75 -5.73 9.54 5.73
CA ALA A 75 -4.55 9.39 4.89
C ALA A 75 -4.76 10.00 3.50
N TRP A 76 -5.97 9.89 2.95
CA TRP A 76 -6.33 10.54 1.69
C TRP A 76 -6.39 12.06 1.81
N ILE A 77 -6.94 12.62 2.90
CA ILE A 77 -6.89 14.07 3.15
C ILE A 77 -5.44 14.55 3.12
N PHE A 78 -4.54 13.88 3.84
CA PHE A 78 -3.12 14.23 3.80
C PHE A 78 -2.49 14.07 2.42
N GLN A 79 -2.85 13.02 1.67
CA GLN A 79 -2.37 12.81 0.30
C GLN A 79 -2.81 13.95 -0.63
N PHE A 80 -4.08 14.36 -0.57
CA PHE A 80 -4.60 15.48 -1.37
C PHE A 80 -3.95 16.82 -1.02
N ILE A 81 -3.74 17.08 0.28
CA ILE A 81 -3.04 18.29 0.72
C ILE A 81 -1.60 18.29 0.18
N GLY A 82 -0.89 17.16 0.29
CA GLY A 82 0.47 17.02 -0.25
C GLY A 82 0.53 17.32 -1.74
N HIS A 83 -0.39 16.72 -2.52
CA HIS A 83 -0.48 16.97 -3.96
C HIS A 83 -0.81 18.42 -4.32
N LYS A 84 -1.67 19.08 -3.54
CA LYS A 84 -1.99 20.50 -3.74
C LYS A 84 -0.76 21.39 -3.53
N ILE A 85 0.08 21.08 -2.52
CA ILE A 85 1.33 21.80 -2.26
C ILE A 85 2.36 21.51 -3.37
N GLU A 86 2.43 20.27 -3.84
CA GLU A 86 3.35 19.86 -4.92
C GLU A 86 2.90 20.33 -6.32
N GLY A 87 1.66 20.85 -6.46
CA GLY A 87 1.09 21.28 -7.74
C GLY A 87 0.84 20.13 -8.73
N ARG A 88 0.85 18.88 -8.26
CA ARG A 88 0.65 17.68 -9.09
C ARG A 88 -0.69 17.05 -8.80
N LYS A 89 -1.32 16.44 -9.82
CA LYS A 89 -2.54 15.66 -9.61
C LYS A 89 -2.21 14.35 -8.88
N PRO A 90 -3.13 13.79 -8.06
CA PRO A 90 -2.94 12.49 -7.46
C PRO A 90 -2.95 11.41 -8.53
N SER A 91 -1.82 10.71 -8.69
CA SER A 91 -1.63 9.66 -9.72
C SER A 91 -2.62 8.49 -9.60
N PHE A 92 -3.24 8.31 -8.44
CA PHE A 92 -4.29 7.31 -8.25
C PHE A 92 -5.43 7.42 -9.26
N PHE A 93 -5.83 8.63 -9.65
CA PHE A 93 -6.94 8.82 -10.60
C PHE A 93 -6.57 8.50 -12.04
N GLU A 94 -5.29 8.29 -12.32
CA GLU A 94 -4.82 7.96 -13.67
C GLU A 94 -4.84 6.45 -13.92
N ASP A 95 -4.48 5.63 -12.93
CA ASP A 95 -4.51 4.17 -13.02
C ASP A 95 -4.54 3.52 -11.62
N ILE A 96 -5.35 2.48 -11.44
CA ILE A 96 -5.36 1.67 -10.22
C ILE A 96 -4.00 1.02 -9.93
N GLN A 97 -3.19 0.77 -10.97
CA GLN A 97 -1.82 0.25 -10.84
C GLN A 97 -0.92 1.20 -10.03
N TYR A 98 -1.21 2.50 -10.01
CA TYR A 98 -0.44 3.45 -9.19
C TYR A 98 -0.54 3.17 -7.68
N LEU A 99 -1.53 2.38 -7.23
CA LEU A 99 -1.57 1.87 -5.86
C LEU A 99 -0.38 0.98 -5.52
N TRP A 100 0.16 0.23 -6.49
CA TRP A 100 1.34 -0.63 -6.29
C TRP A 100 2.65 0.10 -6.61
N VAL A 101 2.61 1.10 -7.49
CA VAL A 101 3.76 2.00 -7.75
C VAL A 101 4.09 2.86 -6.52
N GLY A 102 3.08 3.27 -5.74
CA GLY A 102 3.29 4.04 -4.50
C GLY A 102 4.23 3.34 -3.51
N PRO A 103 3.94 2.09 -3.09
CA PRO A 103 4.85 1.29 -2.27
C PRO A 103 6.23 1.11 -2.91
N LEU A 104 6.32 0.96 -4.23
CA LEU A 104 7.60 0.82 -4.93
C LEU A 104 8.47 2.07 -4.76
N PHE A 105 7.85 3.24 -4.87
CA PHE A 105 8.53 4.52 -4.63
C PHE A 105 9.00 4.69 -3.18
N VAL A 106 8.23 4.21 -2.20
CA VAL A 106 8.66 4.23 -0.79
C VAL A 106 9.85 3.29 -0.58
N LEU A 107 9.76 2.05 -1.09
CA LEU A 107 10.81 1.06 -0.96
C LEU A 107 12.09 1.50 -1.65
N SER A 108 12.01 2.08 -2.85
CA SER A 108 13.18 2.58 -3.57
C SER A 108 13.91 3.65 -2.77
N ARG A 109 13.20 4.59 -2.15
CA ARG A 109 13.82 5.58 -1.25
C ARG A 109 14.44 4.96 -0.01
N ILE A 110 13.81 3.94 0.58
CA ILE A 110 14.35 3.23 1.74
C ILE A 110 15.66 2.54 1.35
N PHE A 111 15.65 1.77 0.28
CA PHE A 111 16.83 1.05 -0.18
C PHE A 111 17.97 2.00 -0.58
N GLN A 112 17.66 3.14 -1.21
CA GLN A 112 18.64 4.20 -1.53
C GLN A 112 19.32 4.72 -0.26
N ARG A 113 18.54 4.97 0.80
CA ARG A 113 19.07 5.42 2.10
C ARG A 113 19.91 4.34 2.80
N LEU A 114 19.59 3.08 2.57
CA LEU A 114 20.34 1.93 3.10
C LEU A 114 21.56 1.55 2.24
N GLY A 115 21.78 2.23 1.10
CA GLY A 115 22.88 1.91 0.18
C GLY A 115 22.73 0.57 -0.54
N LEU A 116 21.54 -0.04 -0.53
CA LEU A 116 21.27 -1.28 -1.23
C LEU A 116 21.16 -1.01 -2.73
N ARG A 117 21.64 -1.94 -3.57
CA ARG A 117 21.39 -1.95 -5.02
C ARG A 117 20.43 -3.10 -5.30
N TRP A 118 19.41 -2.86 -6.11
CA TRP A 118 18.28 -3.76 -6.33
C TRP A 118 17.91 -3.86 -7.80
#